data_AF-A0A7R9WNC3-F1
#
_entry.id   AF-A0A7R9WNC3-F1
#
_cell.length_a   1.000
_cell.length_b   1.000
_cell.length_c   1.000
_cell.angle_alpha   90.00
_cell.angle_beta   90.00
_cell.angle_gamma   90.00
#
_symmetry.space_group_name_H-M   'P 1'
#
loop_
_entity.id
_entity.type
_entity.pdbx_description
1 polymer ?
#
loop_
_entity_poly.entity_id
_entity_poly.type
_entity_poly.pdbx_seq_one_letter_code
_entity_poly.pdbx_strand_id
1 'polypeptide(L)'
;MADEDKQLADMLDLSKKKKKKKKKSSSDKKDSGKKEAAADLSGQKGMLAEQDALQEVEDQYDRKAEYTYEELLDKVVDLLQVNNPALVEKKKRNIKPPQLTLLSSKKTLWINFQEICTMMQRSPDHVYAFFMAELGTEGSIDGNQRLIIRGKYVPKYIESLLRKYVVDYVTCEMCRSPNTDLKKDGASRLYFCHCRDCGSSRSVLPIRSGYHATSRADRRAARNAKG
;
A
#
# COMPACT_ATOMS: atom_id res chain seq x y z
N MET A 1 -26.13 8.92 -25.05
CA MET A 1 -25.05 7.92 -25.18
C MET A 1 -24.63 7.68 -26.63
N ALA A 2 -25.51 7.73 -27.64
CA ALA A 2 -25.09 7.65 -29.05
C ALA A 2 -24.47 8.95 -29.63
N ASP A 3 -24.64 10.10 -28.96
CA ASP A 3 -24.14 11.40 -29.43
C ASP A 3 -22.70 11.72 -28.98
N GLU A 4 -22.21 11.14 -27.88
CA GLU A 4 -20.84 11.41 -27.39
C GLU A 4 -19.79 10.58 -28.15
N ASP A 5 -20.11 9.34 -28.52
CA ASP A 5 -19.27 8.48 -29.36
C ASP A 5 -19.11 9.05 -30.79
N LYS A 6 -20.12 9.78 -31.27
CA LYS A 6 -20.10 10.46 -32.57
C LYS A 6 -19.21 11.71 -32.56
N GLN A 7 -19.11 12.40 -31.42
CA GLN A 7 -18.22 13.56 -31.22
C GLN A 7 -16.75 13.15 -31.08
N LEU A 8 -16.47 11.98 -30.49
CA LEU A 8 -15.12 11.40 -30.41
C LEU A 8 -14.63 10.89 -31.78
N ALA A 9 -15.52 10.32 -32.60
CA ALA A 9 -15.18 9.87 -33.95
C ALA A 9 -14.86 11.04 -34.91
N ASP A 10 -15.57 12.17 -34.81
CA ASP A 10 -15.31 13.38 -35.60
C ASP A 10 -14.01 14.12 -35.19
N MET A 11 -13.52 13.93 -33.95
CA MET A 11 -12.24 14.50 -33.50
C MET A 11 -10.99 13.73 -33.98
N LEU A 12 -11.14 12.49 -34.46
CA LEU A 12 -10.02 11.58 -34.75
C LEU A 12 -9.75 11.33 -36.26
N ASP A 13 -10.55 11.89 -37.17
CA ASP A 13 -10.34 11.71 -38.63
C ASP A 13 -9.41 12.78 -39.24
N LEU A 14 -8.10 12.47 -39.28
CA LEU A 14 -7.04 13.31 -39.85
C LEU A 14 -6.86 13.16 -41.38
N SER A 15 -7.81 12.55 -42.09
CA SER A 15 -7.62 12.19 -43.50
C SER A 15 -7.92 13.29 -44.54
N LYS A 16 -8.37 14.50 -44.16
CA LYS A 16 -8.75 15.54 -45.14
C LYS A 16 -8.29 16.96 -44.78
N LYS A 17 -7.05 17.30 -45.15
CA LYS A 17 -6.71 18.68 -45.59
C LYS A 17 -5.42 18.76 -46.40
N LYS A 18 -5.55 18.79 -47.73
CA LYS A 18 -4.51 19.28 -48.64
C LYS A 18 -4.92 20.68 -49.14
N LYS A 19 -3.99 21.65 -48.98
CA LYS A 19 -3.73 22.90 -49.76
C LYS A 19 -4.54 24.20 -49.55
N LYS A 20 -3.84 25.26 -49.07
CA LYS A 20 -3.58 26.64 -49.65
C LYS A 20 -3.24 27.66 -48.51
N LYS A 21 -2.41 28.71 -48.58
CA LYS A 21 -1.57 29.40 -49.60
C LYS A 21 -0.66 30.49 -48.93
N LYS A 22 0.59 30.63 -49.42
CA LYS A 22 1.53 31.80 -49.54
C LYS A 22 2.00 32.66 -48.33
N LYS A 23 3.34 32.76 -48.21
CA LYS A 23 4.14 34.01 -48.32
C LYS A 23 5.50 33.74 -49.04
N LYS A 24 5.90 34.66 -49.95
CA LYS A 24 7.10 34.75 -50.86
C LYS A 24 8.43 34.85 -50.08
N SER A 25 9.67 34.70 -50.57
CA SER A 25 10.37 34.39 -51.86
C SER A 25 11.89 34.31 -51.55
N SER A 26 12.71 33.45 -52.18
CA SER A 26 13.66 33.85 -53.24
C SER A 26 14.23 32.64 -54.04
N SER A 27 14.74 32.94 -55.23
CA SER A 27 15.30 32.11 -56.33
C SER A 27 16.42 31.13 -55.92
N ASP A 28 16.74 30.03 -56.64
CA ASP A 28 17.19 29.96 -58.04
C ASP A 28 17.10 28.54 -58.67
N LYS A 29 16.66 28.51 -59.95
CA LYS A 29 17.05 27.69 -61.12
C LYS A 29 17.96 26.44 -60.93
N LYS A 30 17.56 25.27 -61.46
CA LYS A 30 17.95 24.71 -62.79
C LYS A 30 17.50 23.23 -62.98
N ASP A 31 17.42 22.88 -64.25
CA ASP A 31 16.76 21.78 -64.95
C ASP A 31 17.56 20.45 -65.04
N SER A 32 16.85 19.41 -65.49
CA SER A 32 17.29 18.21 -66.23
C SER A 32 17.83 17.01 -65.46
N GLY A 33 17.22 15.86 -65.74
CA GLY A 33 17.59 14.58 -65.17
C GLY A 33 18.62 13.79 -65.99
N LYS A 34 19.02 12.66 -65.39
CA LYS A 34 19.13 11.28 -65.94
C LYS A 34 20.44 10.59 -65.55
N LYS A 35 20.25 9.37 -65.04
CA LYS A 35 21.14 8.19 -64.95
C LYS A 35 22.06 8.10 -63.72
N GLU A 36 21.65 7.27 -62.77
CA GLU A 36 22.60 6.47 -61.97
C GLU A 36 22.12 5.02 -61.88
N ALA A 37 23.11 4.15 -61.72
CA ALA A 37 23.16 2.76 -62.12
C ALA A 37 22.28 1.80 -61.28
N ALA A 38 21.70 0.82 -61.95
CA ALA A 38 21.13 -0.36 -61.31
C ALA A 38 22.28 -1.25 -60.81
N ALA A 39 22.59 -1.17 -59.52
CA ALA A 39 23.38 -2.18 -58.81
C ALA A 39 22.42 -3.16 -58.12
N ASP A 40 22.64 -4.45 -58.39
CA ASP A 40 21.78 -5.58 -58.08
C ASP A 40 21.71 -5.86 -56.56
N LEU A 41 20.76 -5.21 -55.88
CA LEU A 41 20.45 -5.40 -54.45
C LEU A 41 19.60 -6.66 -54.17
N SER A 42 19.25 -7.44 -55.20
CA SER A 42 18.38 -8.61 -55.07
C SER A 42 19.13 -9.84 -54.54
N GLY A 43 20.39 -10.02 -54.96
CA GLY A 43 21.21 -11.17 -54.57
C GLY A 43 21.68 -11.16 -53.11
N GLN A 44 21.96 -9.98 -52.53
CA GLN A 44 22.37 -9.88 -51.12
C GLN A 44 21.23 -10.11 -50.14
N LYS A 45 19.98 -9.80 -50.53
CA LYS A 45 18.80 -10.05 -49.70
C LYS A 45 18.43 -11.53 -49.62
N GLY A 46 18.70 -12.28 -50.70
CA GLY A 46 18.54 -13.74 -50.72
C GLY A 46 19.53 -14.45 -49.79
N MET A 47 20.81 -14.07 -49.84
CA MET A 47 21.85 -14.68 -48.99
C MET A 47 21.68 -14.36 -47.49
N LEU A 48 21.18 -13.18 -47.14
CA LEU A 48 20.86 -12.83 -45.74
C LEU A 48 19.63 -13.61 -45.22
N ALA A 49 18.60 -13.80 -46.03
CA ALA A 49 17.42 -14.59 -45.65
C ALA A 49 17.75 -16.10 -45.52
N GLU A 50 18.67 -16.61 -46.33
CA GLU A 50 19.12 -18.01 -46.27
C GLU A 50 20.05 -18.25 -45.07
N GLN A 51 20.86 -17.24 -44.67
CA GLN A 51 21.67 -17.29 -43.44
C GLN A 51 20.82 -17.12 -42.17
N ASP A 52 19.79 -16.27 -42.18
CA ASP A 52 18.84 -16.13 -41.07
C ASP A 52 18.06 -17.44 -40.85
N ALA A 53 17.70 -18.16 -41.92
CA ALA A 53 17.02 -19.46 -41.83
C ALA A 53 17.93 -20.60 -41.31
N LEU A 54 19.25 -20.49 -41.49
CA LEU A 54 20.23 -21.46 -40.97
C LEU A 54 20.70 -21.15 -39.55
N GLN A 55 20.33 -19.98 -39.01
CA GLN A 55 20.69 -19.51 -37.67
C GLN A 55 19.50 -19.53 -36.69
N GLU A 56 18.40 -20.19 -37.05
CA GLU A 56 17.39 -20.63 -36.10
C GLU A 56 17.92 -21.89 -35.39
N VAL A 57 18.71 -21.67 -34.34
CA VAL A 57 18.92 -22.73 -33.35
C VAL A 57 17.55 -22.91 -32.68
N GLU A 58 16.85 -24.01 -33.01
CA GLU A 58 15.65 -24.41 -32.30
C GLU A 58 16.00 -24.57 -30.82
N ASP A 59 15.68 -23.53 -30.04
CA ASP A 59 15.85 -23.55 -28.61
C ASP A 59 14.85 -24.59 -28.09
N GLN A 60 15.34 -25.70 -27.56
CA GLN A 60 14.52 -26.85 -27.15
C GLN A 60 13.53 -26.52 -26.01
N TYR A 61 13.63 -25.28 -25.48
CA TYR A 61 12.77 -24.66 -24.48
C TYR A 61 11.92 -23.50 -25.00
N ASP A 62 12.04 -23.07 -26.27
CA ASP A 62 11.06 -22.18 -26.91
C ASP A 62 9.83 -22.99 -27.34
N ARG A 63 9.23 -23.65 -26.36
CA ARG A 63 7.85 -24.11 -26.48
C ARG A 63 7.02 -22.84 -26.56
N LYS A 64 6.76 -22.36 -27.78
CA LYS A 64 5.60 -21.54 -28.13
C LYS A 64 4.34 -22.35 -27.82
N ALA A 65 4.12 -22.66 -26.54
CA ALA A 65 2.91 -23.23 -26.06
C ALA A 65 1.87 -22.12 -26.22
N GLU A 66 0.87 -22.39 -27.05
CA GLU A 66 -0.32 -21.56 -27.26
C GLU A 66 -1.15 -21.52 -25.98
N TYR A 67 -0.58 -21.03 -24.89
CA TYR A 67 -1.30 -20.91 -23.63
C TYR A 67 -2.27 -19.74 -23.76
N THR A 68 -3.55 -20.04 -23.58
CA THR A 68 -4.59 -19.01 -23.52
C THR A 68 -4.47 -18.24 -22.19
N TYR A 69 -4.87 -16.98 -22.17
CA TYR A 69 -4.84 -16.17 -20.94
C TYR A 69 -5.54 -16.87 -19.76
N GLU A 70 -6.64 -17.57 -20.04
CA GLU A 70 -7.43 -18.32 -19.06
C GLU A 70 -6.62 -19.46 -18.44
N GLU A 71 -5.88 -20.23 -19.24
CA GLU A 71 -5.02 -21.32 -18.73
C GLU A 71 -3.84 -20.83 -17.89
N LEU A 72 -3.25 -19.66 -18.21
CA LEU A 72 -2.23 -19.07 -17.33
C LEU A 72 -2.85 -18.58 -16.03
N LEU A 73 -4.04 -18.00 -16.09
CA LEU A 73 -4.74 -17.48 -14.92
C LEU A 73 -5.05 -18.64 -13.95
N ASP A 74 -5.58 -19.74 -14.45
CA ASP A 74 -5.90 -20.92 -13.65
C ASP A 74 -4.62 -21.50 -13.01
N LYS A 75 -3.53 -21.62 -13.76
CA LYS A 75 -2.23 -22.04 -13.21
C LYS A 75 -1.74 -21.12 -12.09
N VAL A 76 -1.87 -19.80 -12.25
CA VAL A 76 -1.46 -18.84 -11.22
C VAL A 76 -2.35 -18.95 -9.99
N VAL A 77 -3.65 -19.14 -10.16
CA VAL A 77 -4.59 -19.33 -9.04
C VAL A 77 -4.27 -20.62 -8.28
N ASP A 78 -4.01 -21.72 -8.99
CA ASP A 78 -3.63 -22.99 -8.37
C ASP A 78 -2.32 -22.87 -7.60
N LEU A 79 -1.30 -22.23 -8.20
CA LEU A 79 -0.03 -21.95 -7.52
C LEU A 79 -0.21 -21.04 -6.30
N LEU A 80 -1.11 -20.05 -6.35
CA LEU A 80 -1.41 -19.18 -5.21
C LEU A 80 -2.09 -19.96 -4.08
N GLN A 81 -3.00 -20.89 -4.39
CA GLN A 81 -3.67 -21.73 -3.40
C GLN A 81 -2.71 -22.72 -2.74
N VAL A 82 -1.80 -23.33 -3.51
CA VAL A 82 -0.80 -24.28 -3.00
C VAL A 82 0.26 -23.57 -2.16
N ASN A 83 0.77 -22.42 -2.63
CA ASN A 83 1.86 -21.72 -1.93
C ASN A 83 1.38 -20.90 -0.74
N ASN A 84 0.15 -20.37 -0.79
CA ASN A 84 -0.40 -19.52 0.27
C ASN A 84 -1.85 -19.89 0.61
N PRO A 85 -2.10 -21.07 1.20
CA PRO A 85 -3.44 -21.47 1.62
C PRO A 85 -4.04 -20.52 2.68
N ALA A 86 -3.20 -19.77 3.40
CA ALA A 86 -3.61 -18.77 4.38
C ALA A 86 -4.24 -17.50 3.76
N LEU A 87 -4.01 -17.21 2.46
CA LEU A 87 -4.64 -16.09 1.76
C LEU A 87 -6.08 -16.41 1.31
N VAL A 88 -6.35 -17.70 1.06
CA VAL A 88 -7.64 -18.18 0.57
C VAL A 88 -8.71 -18.08 1.66
N GLU A 89 -8.36 -18.46 2.89
CA GLU A 89 -9.21 -18.25 4.05
C GLU A 89 -8.94 -16.86 4.65
N LYS A 90 -9.82 -15.88 4.42
CA LYS A 90 -9.77 -14.57 5.08
C LYS A 90 -9.94 -14.69 6.60
N LYS A 91 -8.88 -15.08 7.32
CA LYS A 91 -8.85 -15.22 8.78
C LYS A 91 -8.84 -13.84 9.41
N LYS A 92 -10.03 -13.37 9.77
CA LYS A 92 -10.17 -12.21 10.66
C LYS A 92 -9.70 -12.65 12.06
N ARG A 93 -8.69 -11.97 12.60
CA ARG A 93 -8.29 -12.18 14.01
C ARG A 93 -9.45 -11.75 14.90
N ASN A 94 -10.00 -12.69 15.67
CA ASN A 94 -11.06 -12.41 16.61
C ASN A 94 -10.46 -11.83 17.90
N ILE A 95 -10.43 -10.51 18.00
CA ILE A 95 -9.90 -9.81 19.18
C ILE A 95 -10.87 -10.01 20.35
N LYS A 96 -10.39 -10.60 21.45
CA LYS A 96 -11.18 -10.74 22.68
C LYS A 96 -11.66 -9.36 23.15
N PRO A 97 -12.90 -9.24 23.67
CA PRO A 97 -13.39 -7.96 24.19
C PRO A 97 -12.52 -7.49 25.36
N PRO A 98 -12.25 -6.18 25.48
CA PRO A 98 -11.45 -5.62 26.57
C PRO A 98 -12.17 -5.74 27.91
N GLN A 99 -11.48 -6.29 28.91
CA GLN A 99 -11.98 -6.42 30.28
C GLN A 99 -11.46 -5.28 31.14
N LEU A 100 -12.37 -4.37 31.50
CA LEU A 100 -12.07 -3.20 32.32
C LEU A 100 -12.75 -3.34 33.67
N THR A 101 -12.01 -3.03 34.73
CA THR A 101 -12.48 -3.04 36.11
C THR A 101 -12.06 -1.75 36.78
N LEU A 102 -12.88 -1.22 37.68
CA LEU A 102 -12.51 -0.02 38.43
C LEU A 102 -11.61 -0.43 39.61
N LEU A 103 -10.39 0.08 39.63
CA LEU A 103 -9.47 -0.10 40.77
C LEU A 103 -9.81 0.90 41.89
N SER A 104 -10.27 2.10 41.51
CA SER A 104 -10.69 3.18 42.40
C SER A 104 -11.65 4.12 41.66
N SER A 105 -12.25 5.09 42.35
CA SER A 105 -13.17 6.07 41.74
C SER A 105 -12.53 6.91 40.62
N LYS A 106 -11.20 7.03 40.62
CA LYS A 106 -10.42 7.79 39.64
C LYS A 106 -9.41 6.94 38.86
N LYS A 107 -9.45 5.61 38.98
CA LYS A 107 -8.49 4.71 38.31
C LYS A 107 -9.22 3.51 37.72
N THR A 108 -9.06 3.30 36.41
CA THR A 108 -9.59 2.14 35.68
C THR A 108 -8.44 1.18 35.40
N LEU A 109 -8.65 -0.11 35.66
CA LEU A 109 -7.72 -1.20 35.39
C LEU A 109 -8.19 -1.97 34.14
N TRP A 110 -7.28 -2.17 33.19
CA TRP A 110 -7.47 -3.04 32.05
C TRP A 110 -6.71 -4.35 32.29
N ILE A 111 -7.46 -5.44 32.47
CA ILE A 111 -6.92 -6.75 32.88
C ILE A 111 -6.23 -7.47 31.69
N ASN A 112 -6.90 -7.55 30.55
CA ASN A 112 -6.44 -8.30 29.37
C ASN A 112 -5.63 -7.46 28.36
N PHE A 113 -4.91 -6.45 28.83
CA PHE A 113 -4.14 -5.55 27.95
C PHE A 113 -3.04 -6.30 27.18
N GLN A 114 -2.23 -7.09 27.88
CA GLN A 114 -1.15 -7.87 27.26
C GLN A 114 -1.69 -8.86 26.22
N GLU A 115 -2.72 -9.64 26.58
CA GLU A 115 -3.30 -10.64 25.69
C GLU A 115 -3.75 -10.02 24.36
N ILE A 116 -4.38 -8.83 24.43
CA ILE A 116 -4.82 -8.08 23.26
C ILE A 116 -3.62 -7.61 22.44
N CYS A 117 -2.56 -7.09 23.09
CA CYS A 117 -1.33 -6.67 22.40
C CYS A 117 -0.65 -7.84 21.67
N THR A 118 -0.53 -9.00 22.33
CA THR A 118 0.04 -10.22 21.75
C THR A 118 -0.80 -10.75 20.60
N MET A 119 -2.13 -10.73 20.73
CA MET A 119 -3.05 -11.15 19.67
C MET A 119 -2.99 -10.25 18.43
N MET A 120 -2.76 -8.95 18.63
CA MET A 120 -2.51 -8.01 17.52
C MET A 120 -1.08 -8.05 16.98
N GLN A 121 -0.17 -8.80 17.62
CA GLN A 121 1.27 -8.81 17.33
C GLN A 121 1.86 -7.39 17.34
N ARG A 122 1.59 -6.64 18.42
CA ARG A 122 2.10 -5.28 18.62
C ARG A 122 2.80 -5.17 19.96
N SER A 123 3.84 -4.32 19.99
CA SER A 123 4.53 -3.98 21.22
C SER A 123 3.58 -3.25 22.18
N PRO A 124 3.52 -3.63 23.47
CA PRO A 124 2.63 -3.00 24.44
C PRO A 124 2.90 -1.51 24.59
N ASP A 125 4.15 -1.07 24.47
CA ASP A 125 4.55 0.33 24.58
C ASP A 125 3.94 1.21 23.48
N HIS A 126 3.85 0.69 22.25
CA HIS A 126 3.25 1.42 21.13
C HIS A 126 1.74 1.57 21.31
N VAL A 127 1.07 0.49 21.72
CA VAL A 127 -0.38 0.51 22.02
C VAL A 127 -0.63 1.47 23.18
N TYR A 128 0.17 1.40 24.24
CA TYR A 128 0.10 2.30 25.38
C TYR A 128 0.22 3.78 24.96
N ALA A 129 1.24 4.12 24.17
CA ALA A 129 1.44 5.49 23.68
C ALA A 129 0.21 6.00 22.88
N PHE A 130 -0.39 5.15 22.04
CA PHE A 130 -1.59 5.50 21.29
C PHE A 130 -2.77 5.80 22.21
N PHE A 131 -3.03 4.93 23.19
CA PHE A 131 -4.14 5.13 24.13
C PHE A 131 -3.94 6.37 24.99
N MET A 132 -2.72 6.65 25.46
CA MET A 132 -2.46 7.88 26.23
C MET A 132 -2.65 9.15 25.39
N ALA A 133 -2.25 9.10 24.11
CA ALA A 133 -2.46 10.22 23.18
C ALA A 133 -3.94 10.48 22.87
N GLU A 134 -4.73 9.42 22.63
CA GLU A 134 -6.17 9.57 22.32
C GLU A 134 -7.01 9.90 23.56
N LEU A 135 -6.68 9.32 24.72
CA LEU A 135 -7.39 9.58 25.97
C LEU A 135 -7.01 10.91 26.61
N GLY A 136 -5.86 11.48 26.24
CA GLY A 136 -5.31 12.69 26.86
C GLY A 136 -5.08 12.51 28.35
N THR A 137 -4.66 11.32 28.78
CA THR A 137 -4.43 10.99 30.19
C THR A 137 -3.10 10.28 30.38
N GLU A 138 -2.66 10.25 31.63
CA GLU A 138 -1.50 9.47 32.04
C GLU A 138 -1.94 8.10 32.59
N GLY A 139 -1.15 7.09 32.30
CA GLY A 139 -1.33 5.73 32.78
C GLY A 139 -0.01 5.12 33.23
N SER A 140 -0.09 3.90 33.72
CA SER A 140 1.09 3.09 34.05
C SER A 140 0.79 1.63 33.77
N ILE A 141 1.78 0.92 33.24
CA ILE A 141 1.72 -0.54 33.10
C ILE A 141 2.20 -1.13 34.42
N ASP A 142 1.39 -1.99 35.03
CA ASP A 142 1.74 -2.74 36.24
C ASP A 142 2.75 -3.87 35.91
N GLY A 143 3.46 -4.38 36.92
CA GLY A 143 4.39 -5.51 36.75
C GLY A 143 3.72 -6.78 36.20
N ASN A 144 2.41 -6.91 36.41
CA ASN A 144 1.60 -8.00 35.85
C ASN A 144 1.09 -7.72 34.43
N GLN A 145 1.66 -6.73 33.73
CA GLN A 145 1.30 -6.34 32.35
C GLN A 145 -0.18 -5.92 32.18
N ARG A 146 -0.78 -5.41 33.26
CA ARG A 146 -2.11 -4.80 33.29
C ARG A 146 -1.97 -3.29 33.14
N LEU A 147 -2.87 -2.65 32.39
CA LEU A 147 -2.80 -1.21 32.17
C LEU A 147 -3.68 -0.47 33.19
N ILE A 148 -3.09 0.45 33.96
CA ILE A 148 -3.80 1.34 34.88
C ILE A 148 -3.93 2.70 34.21
N ILE A 149 -5.16 3.18 34.07
CA ILE A 149 -5.48 4.46 33.43
C ILE A 149 -6.10 5.39 34.49
N ARG A 150 -5.65 6.64 34.53
CA ARG A 150 -6.27 7.67 35.36
C ARG A 150 -7.59 8.13 34.72
N GLY A 151 -8.69 7.94 35.44
CA GLY A 151 -10.03 8.29 34.99
C GLY A 151 -11.02 7.15 35.12
N LYS A 152 -12.29 7.45 34.83
CA LYS A 152 -13.39 6.49 34.77
C LYS A 152 -13.76 6.30 33.31
N TYR A 153 -13.53 5.10 32.78
CA TYR A 153 -13.80 4.78 31.39
C TYR A 153 -14.84 3.68 31.26
N VAL A 154 -15.76 3.87 30.32
CA VAL A 154 -16.76 2.86 29.94
C VAL A 154 -16.12 1.90 28.93
N PRO A 155 -16.33 0.58 29.04
CA PRO A 155 -15.73 -0.38 28.11
C PRO A 155 -15.98 -0.11 26.63
N LYS A 156 -17.22 0.28 26.29
CA LYS A 156 -17.61 0.66 24.92
C LYS A 156 -16.72 1.75 24.30
N TYR A 157 -16.25 2.69 25.11
CA TYR A 157 -15.37 3.76 24.63
C TYR A 157 -13.98 3.23 24.29
N ILE A 158 -13.42 2.39 25.16
CA ILE A 158 -12.13 1.75 24.92
C ILE A 158 -12.18 0.80 23.71
N GLU A 159 -13.29 0.08 23.52
CA GLU A 159 -13.51 -0.73 22.31
C GLU A 159 -13.50 0.12 21.03
N SER A 160 -14.10 1.31 21.06
CA SER A 160 -14.12 2.20 19.89
C SER A 160 -12.71 2.70 19.53
N LEU A 161 -11.89 3.03 20.52
CA LEU A 161 -10.50 3.42 20.33
C LEU A 161 -9.64 2.25 19.85
N LEU A 162 -9.88 1.05 20.38
CA LEU A 162 -9.20 -0.16 19.93
C LEU A 162 -9.49 -0.46 18.45
N ARG A 163 -10.74 -0.28 18.01
CA ARG A 163 -11.11 -0.43 16.59
C ARG A 163 -10.36 0.56 15.70
N LYS A 164 -10.25 1.82 16.14
CA LYS A 164 -9.47 2.86 15.45
C LYS A 164 -7.99 2.46 15.32
N TYR A 165 -7.39 1.99 16.41
CA TYR A 165 -6.02 1.48 16.40
C TYR A 165 -5.81 0.32 15.42
N VAL A 166 -6.75 -0.63 15.38
CA VAL A 166 -6.69 -1.78 14.48
C VAL A 166 -6.69 -1.33 13.02
N VAL A 167 -7.56 -0.39 12.65
CA VAL A 167 -7.64 0.13 11.28
C VAL A 167 -6.34 0.84 10.87
N ASP A 168 -5.81 1.69 11.76
CA ASP A 168 -4.68 2.55 11.41
C ASP A 168 -3.32 1.82 11.42
N TYR A 169 -3.12 0.93 12.39
CA TYR A 169 -1.81 0.34 12.73
C TYR A 169 -1.71 -1.18 12.59
N VAL A 170 -2.82 -1.92 12.45
CA VAL A 170 -2.82 -3.40 12.41
C VAL A 170 -3.25 -3.92 11.04
N THR A 171 -4.33 -3.41 10.47
CA THR A 171 -4.81 -3.88 9.17
C THR A 171 -3.96 -3.32 8.03
N CYS A 172 -3.59 -4.17 7.08
CA CYS A 172 -3.00 -3.71 5.83
C CYS A 172 -4.05 -3.00 4.95
N GLU A 173 -3.71 -1.87 4.34
CA GLU A 173 -4.62 -1.13 3.45
C GLU A 173 -4.84 -1.86 2.11
N MET A 174 -3.88 -2.66 1.65
CA MET A 174 -3.94 -3.38 0.36
C MET A 174 -4.79 -4.65 0.44
N CYS A 175 -4.44 -5.57 1.36
CA CYS A 175 -5.07 -6.89 1.46
C CYS A 175 -6.06 -7.01 2.63
N ARG A 176 -6.20 -5.98 3.48
CA ARG A 176 -7.02 -5.98 4.70
C ARG A 176 -6.70 -7.10 5.68
N SER A 177 -5.53 -7.72 5.56
CA SER A 177 -5.12 -8.77 6.47
C SER A 177 -4.57 -8.18 7.78
N PRO A 178 -4.76 -8.88 8.90
CA PRO A 178 -4.21 -8.48 10.19
C PRO A 178 -2.77 -8.99 10.40
N ASN A 179 -2.20 -9.75 9.47
CA ASN A 179 -0.84 -10.29 9.54
C ASN A 179 0.18 -9.25 9.08
N THR A 180 0.43 -8.29 9.94
CA THR A 180 1.39 -7.22 9.71
C THR A 180 2.32 -7.07 10.91
N ASP A 181 3.54 -6.62 10.67
CA ASP A 181 4.55 -6.28 11.68
C ASP A 181 4.80 -4.79 11.69
N LEU A 182 4.92 -4.19 12.87
CA LEU A 182 5.28 -2.79 13.03
C LEU A 182 6.75 -2.68 13.45
N LYS A 183 7.58 -2.07 12.62
CA LYS A 183 9.00 -1.81 12.90
C LYS A 183 9.26 -0.31 12.93
N LYS A 184 10.05 0.15 13.89
CA LYS A 184 10.53 1.52 13.93
C LYS A 184 11.82 1.60 13.14
N ASP A 185 11.85 2.43 12.11
CA ASP A 185 13.07 2.69 11.37
C ASP A 185 13.94 3.70 12.14
N GLY A 186 15.21 3.32 12.35
CA GLY A 186 16.17 4.13 13.09
C GLY A 186 16.59 5.40 12.35
N ALA A 187 16.61 5.36 11.00
CA ALA A 187 17.06 6.47 10.17
C ALA A 187 15.97 7.56 10.04
N SER A 188 14.76 7.19 9.64
CA SER A 188 13.65 8.14 9.47
C SER A 188 12.90 8.49 10.75
N ARG A 189 13.11 7.73 11.84
CA ARG A 189 12.34 7.79 13.10
C ARG A 189 10.84 7.52 12.92
N LEU A 190 10.41 7.04 11.75
CA LEU A 190 9.03 6.69 11.44
C LEU A 190 8.76 5.22 11.77
N TYR A 191 7.48 4.89 11.94
CA TYR A 191 7.03 3.52 12.04
C TYR A 191 6.64 3.01 10.66
N PHE A 192 7.13 1.82 10.31
CA PHE A 192 6.75 1.11 9.09
C PHE A 192 5.96 -0.15 9.45
N CYS A 193 4.79 -0.28 8.83
CA CYS A 193 3.97 -1.47 8.88
C CYS A 193 4.31 -2.34 7.65
N HIS A 194 4.82 -3.54 7.89
CA HIS A 194 5.15 -4.52 6.86
C HIS A 194 4.13 -5.66 6.89
N CYS A 195 3.49 -5.95 5.77
CA CYS A 195 2.55 -7.06 5.67
C CYS A 195 3.27 -8.36 5.29
N ARG A 196 3.03 -9.44 6.03
CA ARG A 196 3.60 -10.76 5.72
C ARG A 196 2.88 -11.45 4.57
N ASP A 197 1.60 -11.11 4.36
CA ASP A 197 0.74 -11.77 3.39
C ASP A 197 0.95 -11.22 1.96
N CYS A 198 1.07 -9.90 1.80
CA CYS A 198 1.26 -9.26 0.49
C CYS A 198 2.63 -8.59 0.30
N GLY A 199 3.49 -8.61 1.32
CA GLY A 199 4.82 -7.99 1.26
C GLY A 199 4.83 -6.45 1.25
N SER A 200 3.66 -5.80 1.24
CA SER A 200 3.58 -4.33 1.19
C SER A 200 4.22 -3.69 2.43
N SER A 201 5.02 -2.66 2.24
CA SER A 201 5.52 -1.79 3.31
C SER A 201 4.86 -0.42 3.23
N ARG A 202 4.32 0.06 4.36
CA ARG A 202 3.69 1.37 4.48
C ARG A 202 4.27 2.12 5.67
N SER A 203 4.57 3.41 5.49
CA SER A 203 4.84 4.30 6.61
C SER A 203 3.54 4.64 7.35
N VAL A 204 3.53 4.45 8.67
CA VAL A 204 2.38 4.80 9.52
C VAL A 204 2.60 6.16 10.16
N LEU A 205 1.51 6.88 10.42
CA LEU A 205 1.55 8.16 11.11
C LEU A 205 2.17 8.00 12.50
N PRO A 206 3.09 8.90 12.91
CA PRO A 206 3.63 8.86 14.25
C PRO A 206 2.55 9.25 15.26
N ILE A 207 2.48 8.52 16.37
CA ILE A 207 1.62 8.88 17.51
C ILE A 207 2.12 10.20 18.08
N ARG A 208 1.35 11.27 17.88
CA ARG A 208 1.60 12.58 18.45
C ARG A 208 0.63 12.82 19.59
N SER A 209 1.14 12.92 20.81
CA SER A 209 0.32 13.44 21.91
C SER A 209 0.02 14.91 21.62
N GLY A 210 -1.26 15.26 21.54
CA GLY A 210 -1.67 16.65 21.38
C GLY A 210 -1.26 17.52 22.57
N TYR A 211 -1.57 18.81 22.49
CA TYR A 211 -1.36 19.74 23.60
C TYR A 211 -2.21 19.33 24.81
N HIS A 212 -1.55 19.00 25.93
CA HIS A 212 -2.23 18.67 27.18
C HIS A 212 -2.38 19.95 28.03
N ALA A 213 -3.58 20.51 28.06
CA ALA A 213 -3.87 21.68 28.87
C ALA A 213 -3.78 21.33 30.36
N THR A 214 -2.96 22.05 31.13
CA THR A 214 -2.83 21.84 32.57
C THR A 214 -4.18 22.03 33.26
N SER A 215 -4.73 20.95 33.82
CA SER A 215 -6.01 21.00 34.50
C SER A 215 -5.87 21.68 35.87
N ARG A 216 -7.00 22.04 36.48
CA ARG A 216 -7.01 22.51 37.89
C ARG A 216 -6.46 21.44 38.84
N ALA A 217 -6.59 20.15 38.51
CA ALA A 217 -6.04 19.07 39.32
C ALA A 217 -4.51 19.06 39.23
N ASP A 218 -3.95 19.24 38.04
CA ASP A 218 -2.49 19.26 37.82
C ASP A 218 -1.85 20.46 38.54
N ARG A 219 -2.51 21.63 38.48
CA ARG A 219 -2.07 22.82 39.24
C ARG A 219 -2.09 22.61 40.75
N ARG A 220 -3.09 21.88 41.27
CA ARG A 220 -3.15 21.54 42.70
C ARG A 220 -2.08 20.51 43.08
N ALA A 221 -1.87 19.49 42.26
CA ALA A 221 -0.81 18.50 42.47
C ALA A 221 0.57 19.14 42.45
N ALA A 222 0.85 20.02 41.47
CA ALA A 222 2.11 20.75 41.39
C ALA A 222 2.35 21.68 42.58
N ARG A 223 1.30 22.26 43.16
CA ARG A 223 1.40 23.05 44.40
C ARG A 223 1.72 22.17 45.61
N ASN A 224 1.06 21.02 45.73
CA ASN A 224 1.28 20.07 46.82
C ASN A 224 2.63 19.35 46.75
N ALA A 225 3.27 19.30 45.57
CA ALA A 225 4.61 18.74 45.41
C ALA A 225 5.73 19.74 45.72
N LYS A 226 5.41 21.04 45.82
CA LYS A 226 6.36 22.14 46.08
C LYS A 226 6.39 22.59 47.54
N GLY A 227 5.40 22.22 48.34
CA GLY A 227 5.33 22.47 49.78
C GLY A 227 5.43 21.16 50.53
#